data_AF-A0A1Y1MVD3-F1
#
_entry.id   AF-A0A1Y1MVD3-F1
#
_cell.length_a   1.000
_cell.length_b   1.000
_cell.length_c   1.000
_cell.angle_alpha   90.00
_cell.angle_beta   90.00
_cell.angle_gamma   90.00
#
_symmetry.space_group_name_H-M   'P 1'
#
loop_
_entity.id
_entity.type
_entity.pdbx_description
1 polymer ?
#
loop_
_entity_poly.entity_id
_entity_poly.type
_entity_poly.pdbx_seq_one_letter_code
_entity_poly.pdbx_strand_id
1 'polypeptide(L)'
;DCEAVCDLPCENGGVCMSHNDCKCPEDFRGPQCQYSADACSAKKLPFNGGYNCSGDGESFGCSLSCPEGIKFEFPPAPVYTCSYAEGKFKPEPIPKCVFGCTGMPPAPMNSGIKCSQYSGCRATCRPGHQFPNGQKQLFITCKDGRWLVEGTDWVDVFPPCGPVCSPACLNNGICVEPDVCHCPENFSGKRCEFESKPCLNYPPMSLNARRTCSSTSCTITCMKGHQFPDGSTIANMNCKGGSWVPAKPQWMSIPDCEAVCDPPCENGGECLALNVCQCPQDFRGPQCQYNADVCSAQKLQFNGGYNC
;
A
#
# COMPACT_ATOMS: atom_id res chain seq x y z
N ASP A 1 -35.48 3.29 51.26
CA ASP A 1 -34.60 2.47 50.40
C ASP A 1 -33.16 2.76 50.72
N CYS A 2 -32.37 1.72 50.99
CA CYS A 2 -30.91 1.86 51.11
C CYS A 2 -30.34 1.77 49.69
N GLU A 3 -29.78 2.87 49.18
CA GLU A 3 -29.06 2.86 47.91
C GLU A 3 -27.63 2.34 48.13
N ALA A 4 -27.14 1.50 47.21
CA ALA A 4 -25.76 1.05 47.22
C ALA A 4 -24.83 2.23 46.90
N VAL A 5 -23.84 2.47 47.77
CA VAL A 5 -22.88 3.59 47.62
C VAL A 5 -21.49 3.05 47.31
N CYS A 6 -21.01 3.29 46.10
CA CYS A 6 -19.62 3.09 45.72
C CYS A 6 -18.89 4.43 45.84
N ASP A 7 -17.76 4.46 46.55
CA ASP A 7 -16.95 5.69 46.75
C ASP A 7 -16.36 6.19 45.43
N LEU A 8 -16.08 5.26 44.52
CA LEU A 8 -15.70 5.52 43.14
C LEU A 8 -16.74 4.90 42.20
N PRO A 9 -17.16 5.61 41.13
CA PRO A 9 -18.19 5.12 40.23
C PRO A 9 -17.70 3.89 39.45
N CYS A 10 -18.61 2.94 39.20
CA CYS A 10 -18.34 1.83 38.30
C CYS A 10 -18.19 2.35 36.86
N GLU A 11 -17.14 1.93 36.16
CA GLU A 11 -16.84 2.32 34.79
C GLU A 11 -17.56 1.41 33.76
N ASN A 12 -17.49 1.78 32.48
CA ASN A 12 -17.93 0.97 31.34
C ASN A 12 -19.36 0.39 31.44
N GLY A 13 -20.27 1.10 32.11
CA GLY A 13 -21.66 0.67 32.29
C GLY A 13 -21.88 -0.33 33.43
N GLY A 14 -20.92 -0.47 34.35
CA GLY A 14 -21.09 -1.23 35.58
C GLY A 14 -22.14 -0.64 36.52
N VAL A 15 -22.78 -1.49 37.32
CA VAL A 15 -23.84 -1.10 38.28
C VAL A 15 -23.35 -1.36 39.70
N CYS A 16 -23.41 -0.34 40.57
CA CYS A 16 -23.04 -0.48 41.98
C CYS A 16 -24.11 -1.32 42.71
N MET A 17 -23.70 -2.45 43.26
CA MET A 17 -24.59 -3.40 43.93
C MET A 17 -24.52 -3.29 45.46
N SER A 18 -23.33 -2.99 46.00
CA SER A 18 -23.09 -2.77 47.42
C SER A 18 -21.85 -1.87 47.62
N HIS A 19 -21.43 -1.63 48.87
CA HIS A 19 -20.32 -0.70 49.14
C HIS A 19 -19.03 -1.12 48.42
N ASN A 20 -18.61 -0.32 47.44
CA ASN A 20 -17.46 -0.55 46.56
C ASN A 20 -17.51 -1.88 45.77
N ASP A 21 -18.71 -2.37 45.48
CA ASP A 21 -18.93 -3.61 44.71
C ASP A 21 -19.70 -3.33 43.42
N CYS A 22 -19.00 -3.49 42.28
CA CYS A 22 -19.52 -3.20 40.94
C CYS A 22 -19.87 -4.49 40.19
N LYS A 23 -21.11 -4.58 39.73
CA LYS A 23 -21.52 -5.61 38.75
C LYS A 23 -21.15 -5.16 37.34
N CYS A 24 -20.19 -5.86 36.74
CA CYS A 24 -19.67 -5.54 35.41
C CYS A 24 -20.45 -6.19 34.26
N PRO A 25 -20.52 -5.53 33.09
CA PRO A 25 -20.95 -6.17 31.83
C PRO A 25 -19.99 -7.30 31.39
N GLU A 26 -20.44 -8.16 30.48
CA GLU A 26 -19.71 -9.38 30.07
C GLU A 26 -18.28 -9.11 29.57
N ASP A 27 -18.04 -7.96 28.93
CA ASP A 27 -16.76 -7.59 28.32
C ASP A 27 -15.79 -6.86 29.27
N PHE A 28 -16.17 -6.64 30.54
CA PHE A 28 -15.37 -5.86 31.49
C PHE A 28 -15.15 -6.58 32.82
N ARG A 29 -14.00 -6.33 33.45
CA ARG A 29 -13.52 -6.96 34.69
C ARG A 29 -12.81 -5.92 35.56
N GLY A 30 -12.47 -6.31 36.79
CA GLY A 30 -11.88 -5.47 37.81
C GLY A 30 -12.90 -4.93 38.81
N PRO A 31 -12.43 -4.38 39.95
CA PRO A 31 -13.30 -3.87 41.03
C PRO A 31 -14.21 -2.72 40.60
N GLN A 32 -13.90 -2.03 39.50
CA GLN A 32 -14.67 -0.91 38.94
C GLN A 32 -15.06 -1.15 37.49
N CYS A 33 -14.95 -2.38 36.98
CA CYS A 33 -15.19 -2.69 35.56
C CYS A 33 -14.27 -1.90 34.61
N GLN A 34 -13.08 -1.54 35.08
CA GLN A 34 -12.13 -0.68 34.38
C GLN A 34 -11.28 -1.44 33.34
N TYR A 35 -11.20 -2.78 33.44
CA TYR A 35 -10.37 -3.59 32.55
C TYR A 35 -11.22 -4.33 31.52
N SER A 36 -10.73 -4.43 30.29
CA SER A 36 -11.36 -5.28 29.27
C SER A 36 -11.14 -6.76 29.60
N ALA A 37 -12.20 -7.57 29.52
CA ALA A 37 -12.13 -9.02 29.68
C ALA A 37 -11.21 -9.67 28.64
N ASP A 38 -11.05 -9.05 27.46
CA ASP A 38 -10.13 -9.51 26.43
C ASP A 38 -8.66 -9.36 26.80
N ALA A 39 -8.31 -8.54 27.80
CA ALA A 39 -6.93 -8.40 28.28
C ALA A 39 -6.34 -9.75 28.70
N CYS A 40 -7.13 -10.59 29.40
CA CYS A 40 -6.75 -11.92 29.84
C CYS A 40 -7.55 -13.03 29.14
N SER A 41 -7.74 -12.92 27.82
CA SER A 41 -8.42 -13.97 27.05
C SER A 41 -7.59 -15.25 26.98
N ALA A 42 -8.22 -16.41 27.19
CA ALA A 42 -7.58 -17.72 26.99
C ALA A 42 -7.00 -17.89 25.56
N LYS A 43 -7.56 -17.19 24.56
CA LYS A 43 -7.03 -17.17 23.18
C LYS A 43 -5.69 -16.46 23.05
N LYS A 44 -5.36 -15.57 23.99
CA LYS A 44 -4.08 -14.83 24.05
C LYS A 44 -3.02 -15.56 24.87
N LEU A 45 -3.37 -16.66 25.54
CA LEU A 45 -2.41 -17.53 26.20
C LEU A 45 -1.54 -18.21 25.13
N PRO A 46 -0.22 -17.97 25.09
CA PRO A 46 0.65 -18.55 24.08
C PRO A 46 0.92 -20.02 24.42
N PHE A 47 -0.07 -20.90 24.28
CA PHE A 47 0.02 -22.34 24.51
C PHE A 47 -0.60 -23.12 23.34
N ASN A 48 0.01 -24.25 22.97
CA ASN A 48 -0.34 -25.05 21.80
C ASN A 48 -1.08 -26.37 22.14
N GLY A 49 -1.56 -26.51 23.36
CA GLY A 49 -2.31 -27.69 23.83
C GLY A 49 -3.68 -27.35 24.40
N GLY A 50 -4.28 -28.31 25.11
CA GLY A 50 -5.55 -28.12 25.79
C GLY A 50 -5.38 -27.37 27.10
N TYR A 51 -6.28 -26.44 27.41
CA TYR A 51 -6.24 -25.69 28.66
C TYR A 51 -7.61 -25.73 29.34
N ASN A 52 -7.61 -25.67 30.67
CA ASN A 52 -8.81 -25.49 31.46
C ASN A 52 -8.62 -24.24 32.32
N CYS A 53 -9.43 -23.22 32.05
CA CYS A 53 -9.30 -21.90 32.65
C CYS A 53 -10.51 -21.58 33.52
N SER A 54 -10.23 -20.93 34.64
CA SER A 54 -11.21 -20.37 35.57
C SER A 54 -10.67 -19.05 36.08
N GLY A 55 -11.55 -18.06 36.24
CA GLY A 55 -11.16 -16.77 36.78
C GLY A 55 -12.27 -16.14 37.59
N ASP A 56 -11.90 -15.11 38.30
CA ASP A 56 -12.80 -14.21 39.03
C ASP A 56 -12.74 -12.81 38.42
N GLY A 57 -13.25 -11.81 39.15
CA GLY A 57 -13.24 -10.41 38.71
C GLY A 57 -11.84 -9.78 38.65
N GLU A 58 -10.82 -10.38 39.26
CA GLU A 58 -9.47 -9.80 39.40
C GLU A 58 -8.40 -10.56 38.61
N SER A 59 -8.56 -11.86 38.46
CA SER A 59 -7.57 -12.73 37.85
C SER A 59 -8.19 -13.86 37.03
N PHE A 60 -7.48 -14.29 35.99
CA PHE A 60 -7.87 -15.38 35.11
C PHE A 60 -6.77 -16.44 35.07
N GLY A 61 -7.03 -17.61 35.65
CA GLY A 61 -6.06 -18.70 35.81
C GLY A 61 -6.33 -19.87 34.85
N CYS A 62 -5.28 -20.41 34.24
CA CYS A 62 -5.36 -21.54 33.34
C CYS A 62 -4.43 -22.68 33.76
N SER A 63 -4.97 -23.90 33.77
CA SER A 63 -4.19 -25.15 33.86
C SER A 63 -3.95 -25.70 32.46
N LEU A 64 -2.75 -26.20 32.19
CA LEU A 64 -2.32 -26.66 30.86
C LEU A 64 -2.29 -28.18 30.79
N SER A 65 -2.63 -28.73 29.63
CA SER A 65 -2.62 -30.17 29.36
C SER A 65 -2.16 -30.47 27.94
N CYS A 66 -1.35 -31.53 27.79
CA CYS A 66 -0.99 -32.08 26.49
C CYS A 66 -1.79 -33.36 26.21
N PRO A 67 -2.08 -33.68 24.93
CA PRO A 67 -2.71 -34.94 24.56
C PRO A 67 -1.91 -36.17 25.01
N GLU A 68 -2.58 -37.32 25.07
CA GLU A 68 -1.98 -38.57 25.56
C GLU A 68 -0.72 -38.94 24.76
N GLY A 69 0.36 -39.28 25.48
CA GLY A 69 1.67 -39.60 24.89
C GLY A 69 2.54 -38.39 24.52
N ILE A 70 2.02 -37.16 24.61
CA ILE A 70 2.75 -35.92 24.33
C ILE A 70 3.28 -35.29 25.62
N LYS A 71 4.57 -34.92 25.62
CA LYS A 71 5.24 -34.34 26.80
C LYS A 71 5.31 -32.82 26.68
N PHE A 72 5.37 -32.13 27.82
CA PHE A 72 5.77 -30.73 27.88
C PHE A 72 7.27 -30.58 27.58
N GLU A 73 7.65 -29.45 26.99
CA GLU A 73 9.06 -29.10 26.76
C GLU A 73 9.87 -29.04 28.06
N PHE A 74 9.25 -28.51 29.12
CA PHE A 74 9.76 -28.49 30.50
C PHE A 74 8.59 -28.62 31.48
N PRO A 75 8.83 -28.96 32.76
CA PRO A 75 7.76 -29.14 33.75
C PRO A 75 6.85 -27.91 33.84
N PRO A 76 5.52 -28.04 33.66
CA PRO A 76 4.59 -26.92 33.75
C PRO A 76 4.35 -26.48 35.19
N ALA A 77 4.01 -25.19 35.36
CA ALA A 77 3.43 -24.70 36.60
C ALA A 77 1.99 -25.24 36.78
N PRO A 78 1.51 -25.38 38.03
CA PRO A 78 0.16 -25.90 38.28
C PRO A 78 -0.95 -25.00 37.68
N VAL A 79 -0.76 -23.68 37.72
CA VAL A 79 -1.67 -22.67 37.15
C VAL A 79 -0.86 -21.50 36.61
N TYR A 80 -1.30 -20.97 35.47
CA TYR A 80 -0.81 -19.73 34.86
C TYR A 80 -1.88 -18.65 35.02
N THR A 81 -1.56 -17.58 35.74
CA THR A 81 -2.53 -16.55 36.12
C THR A 81 -2.25 -15.25 35.36
N CYS A 82 -3.31 -14.65 34.81
CA CYS A 82 -3.30 -13.32 34.24
C CYS A 82 -4.09 -12.37 35.13
N SER A 83 -3.43 -11.36 35.70
CA SER A 83 -4.13 -10.26 36.37
C SER A 83 -4.63 -9.29 35.30
N TYR A 84 -5.90 -8.89 35.36
CA TYR A 84 -6.48 -7.94 34.39
C TYR A 84 -5.77 -6.57 34.40
N ALA A 85 -5.12 -6.20 35.51
CA ALA A 85 -4.29 -5.01 35.59
C ALA A 85 -2.98 -5.12 34.79
N GLU A 86 -2.38 -6.32 34.71
CA GLU A 86 -1.13 -6.56 33.98
C GLU A 86 -1.35 -7.07 32.55
N GLY A 87 -2.45 -7.78 32.29
CA GLY A 87 -2.80 -8.33 30.98
C GLY A 87 -1.84 -9.40 30.45
N LYS A 88 -1.04 -10.02 31.32
CA LYS A 88 -0.05 -11.06 30.95
C LYS A 88 -0.15 -12.28 31.85
N PHE A 89 -0.07 -13.46 31.25
CA PHE A 89 -0.04 -14.73 31.99
C PHE A 89 1.34 -14.97 32.59
N LYS A 90 1.38 -15.24 33.90
CA LYS A 90 2.59 -15.63 34.64
C LYS A 90 2.39 -16.99 35.32
N PRO A 91 3.46 -17.78 35.51
CA PRO A 91 4.86 -17.47 35.21
C PRO A 91 5.21 -17.58 33.71
N GLU A 92 6.22 -16.83 33.27
CA GLU A 92 6.85 -16.97 31.94
C GLU A 92 8.24 -17.61 32.11
N PRO A 93 8.71 -18.47 31.18
CA PRO A 93 8.07 -18.90 29.94
C PRO A 93 6.97 -19.95 30.13
N ILE A 94 6.00 -19.97 29.21
CA ILE A 94 4.91 -20.96 29.19
C ILE A 94 5.36 -22.18 28.35
N PRO A 95 5.37 -23.41 28.90
CA PRO A 95 5.86 -24.60 28.20
C PRO A 95 4.94 -24.96 27.06
N LYS A 96 5.51 -25.53 25.99
CA LYS A 96 4.75 -26.05 24.86
C LYS A 96 4.61 -27.57 24.95
N CYS A 97 3.56 -28.10 24.34
CA CYS A 97 3.44 -29.52 24.07
C CYS A 97 4.35 -29.91 22.90
N VAL A 98 5.17 -30.95 23.09
CA VAL A 98 6.13 -31.47 22.11
C VAL A 98 5.50 -32.65 21.37
N PHE A 99 4.81 -32.37 20.28
CA PHE A 99 4.03 -33.36 19.51
C PHE A 99 4.87 -34.38 18.72
N GLY A 100 6.20 -34.27 18.77
CA GLY A 100 7.07 -35.00 17.86
C GLY A 100 6.93 -34.49 16.43
N CYS A 101 7.50 -35.23 15.48
CA CYS A 101 7.43 -34.92 14.05
C CYS A 101 6.48 -35.85 13.31
N THR A 102 5.38 -36.22 13.97
CA THR A 102 4.40 -37.19 13.47
C THR A 102 3.45 -36.60 12.41
N GLY A 103 3.41 -35.27 12.29
CA GLY A 103 2.63 -34.53 11.30
C GLY A 103 3.43 -33.47 10.55
N MET A 104 2.79 -32.79 9.60
CA MET A 104 3.41 -31.70 8.83
C MET A 104 3.68 -30.47 9.74
N PRO A 105 4.88 -29.87 9.71
CA PRO A 105 5.18 -28.68 10.49
C PRO A 105 4.29 -27.49 10.11
N PRO A 106 4.13 -26.49 10.99
CA PRO A 106 3.37 -25.29 10.67
C PRO A 106 3.96 -24.60 9.44
N ALA A 107 3.12 -24.34 8.44
CA ALA A 107 3.54 -23.68 7.23
C ALA A 107 3.81 -22.19 7.51
N PRO A 108 4.99 -21.64 7.15
CA PRO A 108 5.23 -20.20 7.22
C PRO A 108 4.22 -19.41 6.37
N MET A 109 3.83 -18.23 6.82
CA MET A 109 2.92 -17.38 6.05
C MET A 109 3.52 -17.01 4.69
N ASN A 110 2.66 -16.87 3.67
CA ASN A 110 3.04 -16.64 2.27
C ASN A 110 4.01 -17.70 1.71
N SER A 111 3.95 -18.93 2.23
CA SER A 111 4.71 -20.07 1.73
C SER A 111 3.82 -21.29 1.51
N GLY A 112 4.26 -22.20 0.64
CA GLY A 112 3.72 -23.55 0.53
C GLY A 112 4.72 -24.55 1.09
N ILE A 113 4.25 -25.53 1.85
CA ILE A 113 5.09 -26.58 2.43
C ILE A 113 4.86 -27.92 1.73
N LYS A 114 5.95 -28.64 1.44
CA LYS A 114 5.92 -30.01 0.91
C LYS A 114 6.83 -30.89 1.75
N CYS A 115 6.30 -31.96 2.31
CA CYS A 115 7.04 -32.91 3.13
C CYS A 115 7.32 -34.21 2.40
N SER A 116 8.47 -34.79 2.71
CA SER A 116 8.87 -36.15 2.36
C SER A 116 8.85 -36.99 3.63
N GLN A 117 8.54 -38.28 3.49
CA GLN A 117 8.56 -39.22 4.62
C GLN A 117 9.95 -39.44 5.21
N TYR A 118 11.02 -39.13 4.46
CA TYR A 118 12.41 -39.45 4.85
C TYR A 118 13.35 -38.24 4.90
N SER A 119 13.04 -37.17 4.17
CA SER A 119 13.99 -36.05 3.94
C SER A 119 13.50 -34.72 4.52
N GLY A 120 12.61 -34.75 5.52
CA GLY A 120 12.02 -33.57 6.13
C GLY A 120 11.07 -32.81 5.20
N CYS A 121 10.84 -31.54 5.52
CA CYS A 121 9.89 -30.68 4.84
C CYS A 121 10.58 -29.49 4.17
N ARG A 122 10.10 -29.10 3.00
CA ARG A 122 10.57 -27.91 2.29
C ARG A 122 9.46 -26.87 2.25
N ALA A 123 9.66 -25.74 2.92
CA ALA A 123 8.83 -24.56 2.76
C ALA A 123 9.35 -23.73 1.60
N THR A 124 8.47 -23.26 0.72
CA THR A 124 8.81 -22.44 -0.45
C THR A 124 7.94 -21.19 -0.46
N CYS A 125 8.56 -20.01 -0.43
CA CYS A 125 7.84 -18.75 -0.51
C CYS A 125 7.07 -18.63 -1.83
N ARG A 126 5.95 -17.90 -1.79
CA ARG A 126 5.23 -17.47 -2.99
C ARG A 126 6.13 -16.56 -3.85
N PRO A 127 5.83 -16.40 -5.15
CA PRO A 127 6.55 -15.46 -6.01
C PRO A 127 6.63 -14.07 -5.37
N GLY A 128 7.79 -13.41 -5.50
CA GLY A 128 8.03 -12.09 -4.93
C GLY A 128 8.22 -12.05 -3.39
N HIS A 129 8.32 -13.20 -2.71
CA HIS A 129 8.52 -13.25 -1.26
C HIS A 129 9.80 -14.02 -0.88
N GLN A 130 10.39 -13.68 0.28
CA GLN A 130 11.61 -14.29 0.83
C GLN A 130 11.54 -14.38 2.35
N PHE A 131 12.28 -15.34 2.91
CA PHE A 131 12.49 -15.46 4.35
C PHE A 131 13.49 -14.39 4.86
N PRO A 132 13.56 -14.11 6.17
CA PRO A 132 14.46 -13.09 6.73
C PRO A 132 15.95 -13.30 6.41
N ASN A 133 16.35 -14.54 6.13
CA ASN A 133 17.71 -14.89 5.72
C ASN A 133 17.97 -14.69 4.20
N GLY A 134 17.02 -14.10 3.46
CA GLY A 134 17.09 -13.87 2.02
C GLY A 134 16.81 -15.09 1.15
N GLN A 135 16.51 -16.25 1.74
CA GLN A 135 16.23 -17.47 0.98
C GLN A 135 14.76 -17.51 0.53
N LYS A 136 14.50 -18.17 -0.60
CA LYS A 136 13.13 -18.46 -1.08
C LYS A 136 12.58 -19.78 -0.54
N GLN A 137 13.44 -20.61 0.03
CA GLN A 137 13.10 -21.94 0.51
C GLN A 137 13.78 -22.19 1.85
N LEU A 138 13.09 -22.89 2.76
CA LEU A 138 13.67 -23.43 3.99
C LEU A 138 13.54 -24.95 3.97
N PHE A 139 14.59 -25.60 4.44
CA PHE A 139 14.61 -27.04 4.71
C PHE A 139 14.41 -27.23 6.21
N ILE A 140 13.29 -27.85 6.55
CA ILE A 140 12.84 -28.09 7.92
C ILE A 140 13.06 -29.57 8.20
N THR A 141 13.92 -29.88 9.15
CA THR A 141 14.27 -31.25 9.55
C THR A 141 13.72 -31.55 10.95
N CYS A 142 13.44 -32.82 11.20
CA CYS A 142 13.05 -33.27 12.51
C CYS A 142 14.28 -33.77 13.27
N LYS A 143 14.53 -33.24 14.47
CA LYS A 143 15.54 -33.77 15.38
C LYS A 143 15.02 -33.74 16.80
N ASP A 144 15.19 -34.84 17.54
CA ASP A 144 14.77 -34.96 18.94
C ASP A 144 13.28 -34.61 19.17
N GLY A 145 12.44 -34.92 18.17
CA GLY A 145 10.99 -34.67 18.23
C GLY A 145 10.57 -33.22 17.97
N ARG A 146 11.48 -32.35 17.51
CA ARG A 146 11.19 -30.96 17.15
C ARG A 146 11.59 -30.66 15.71
N TRP A 147 10.83 -29.77 15.08
CA TRP A 147 11.12 -29.29 13.75
C TRP A 147 12.09 -28.11 13.81
N LEU A 148 13.19 -28.16 13.08
CA LEU A 148 14.20 -27.11 13.08
C LEU A 148 14.72 -26.82 11.68
N VAL A 149 15.27 -25.63 11.49
CA VAL A 149 16.00 -25.25 10.28
C VAL A 149 17.48 -25.20 10.62
N GLU A 150 18.28 -26.06 9.97
CA GLU A 150 19.72 -26.16 10.23
C GLU A 150 20.42 -24.82 10.01
N GLY A 151 21.29 -24.44 10.97
CA GLY A 151 22.01 -23.16 10.93
C GLY A 151 21.21 -21.95 11.40
N THR A 152 20.03 -22.13 12.00
CA THR A 152 19.22 -21.06 12.60
C THR A 152 18.77 -21.42 14.01
N ASP A 153 18.20 -20.45 14.72
CA ASP A 153 17.51 -20.61 16.00
C ASP A 153 16.01 -20.92 15.85
N TRP A 154 15.53 -21.18 14.62
CA TRP A 154 14.11 -21.43 14.34
C TRP A 154 13.73 -22.87 14.65
N VAL A 155 13.03 -23.05 15.78
CA VAL A 155 12.56 -24.34 16.30
C VAL A 155 11.05 -24.28 16.48
N ASP A 156 10.32 -25.20 15.86
CA ASP A 156 8.86 -25.38 15.82
C ASP A 156 8.04 -24.18 15.32
N VAL A 157 8.60 -22.96 15.33
CA VAL A 157 8.02 -21.72 14.82
C VAL A 157 8.98 -21.14 13.79
N PHE A 158 8.48 -20.95 12.56
CA PHE A 158 9.27 -20.46 11.44
C PHE A 158 8.83 -19.04 11.05
N PRO A 159 9.76 -18.16 10.67
CA PRO A 159 9.42 -16.79 10.28
C PRO A 159 8.58 -16.78 9.00
N PRO A 160 7.68 -15.80 8.84
CA PRO A 160 6.89 -15.65 7.62
C PRO A 160 7.78 -15.28 6.41
N CYS A 161 7.32 -15.61 5.21
CA CYS A 161 7.90 -15.05 3.99
C CYS A 161 7.42 -13.60 3.83
N GLY A 162 8.35 -12.64 3.95
CA GLY A 162 8.09 -11.23 3.71
C GLY A 162 8.07 -10.92 2.20
N PRO A 163 7.29 -9.91 1.76
CA PRO A 163 7.33 -9.43 0.38
C PRO A 163 8.67 -8.77 0.07
N VAL A 164 9.07 -8.83 -1.21
CA VAL A 164 10.31 -8.26 -1.70
C VAL A 164 10.00 -7.23 -2.77
N CYS A 165 10.60 -6.06 -2.63
CA CYS A 165 10.50 -4.97 -3.58
C CYS A 165 11.82 -4.87 -4.36
N SER A 166 11.77 -5.02 -5.68
CA SER A 166 12.92 -4.93 -6.56
C SER A 166 12.64 -3.96 -7.72
N PRO A 167 13.20 -2.74 -7.69
CA PRO A 167 14.12 -2.18 -6.70
C PRO A 167 13.48 -1.86 -5.33
N ALA A 168 14.31 -1.76 -4.29
CA ALA A 168 13.87 -1.55 -2.92
C ALA A 168 13.14 -0.21 -2.70
N CYS A 169 12.25 -0.18 -1.71
CA CYS A 169 11.65 1.04 -1.20
C CYS A 169 12.74 1.96 -0.61
N LEU A 170 12.68 3.25 -0.92
CA LEU A 170 13.58 4.28 -0.44
C LEU A 170 12.97 5.00 0.77
N ASN A 171 13.76 5.87 1.42
CA ASN A 171 13.31 6.77 2.48
C ASN A 171 12.47 6.08 3.57
N ASN A 172 12.93 4.90 4.02
CA ASN A 172 12.27 4.08 5.04
C ASN A 172 10.85 3.58 4.66
N GLY A 173 10.53 3.53 3.37
CA GLY A 173 9.32 2.87 2.89
C GLY A 173 9.30 1.38 3.21
N ILE A 174 8.11 0.86 3.53
CA ILE A 174 7.90 -0.54 3.91
C ILE A 174 7.33 -1.30 2.72
N CYS A 175 7.94 -2.43 2.36
CA CYS A 175 7.40 -3.31 1.33
C CYS A 175 6.20 -4.08 1.92
N VAL A 176 5.00 -3.81 1.44
CA VAL A 176 3.76 -4.40 1.96
C VAL A 176 3.26 -5.56 1.09
N GLU A 177 3.59 -5.52 -0.20
CA GLU A 177 3.38 -6.59 -1.18
C GLU A 177 4.55 -6.59 -2.18
N PRO A 178 4.74 -7.64 -2.99
CA PRO A 178 5.79 -7.65 -4.01
C PRO A 178 5.74 -6.39 -4.88
N ASP A 179 6.84 -5.64 -4.89
CA ASP A 179 7.02 -4.37 -5.61
C ASP A 179 6.06 -3.23 -5.23
N VAL A 180 5.34 -3.34 -4.11
CA VAL A 180 4.46 -2.29 -3.58
C VAL A 180 5.01 -1.73 -2.27
N CYS A 181 5.39 -0.45 -2.30
CA CYS A 181 5.89 0.28 -1.15
C CYS A 181 4.78 1.08 -0.48
N HIS A 182 4.67 0.95 0.84
CA HIS A 182 3.96 1.90 1.69
C HIS A 182 4.93 3.00 2.13
N CYS A 183 4.58 4.25 1.84
CA CYS A 183 5.45 5.39 2.09
C CYS A 183 5.11 6.12 3.39
N PRO A 184 6.11 6.61 4.13
CA PRO A 184 5.88 7.55 5.23
C PRO A 184 5.16 8.81 4.74
N GLU A 185 4.50 9.54 5.65
CA GLU A 185 3.66 10.70 5.30
C GLU A 185 4.39 11.78 4.48
N ASN A 186 5.69 11.96 4.72
CA ASN A 186 6.53 12.93 4.04
C ASN A 186 7.18 12.43 2.74
N PHE A 187 6.87 11.22 2.29
CA PHE A 187 7.36 10.67 1.04
C PHE A 187 6.23 10.11 0.16
N SER A 188 6.50 10.06 -1.14
CA SER A 188 5.58 9.61 -2.18
C SER A 188 6.35 9.03 -3.36
N GLY A 189 5.63 8.43 -4.30
CA GLY A 189 6.23 7.71 -5.43
C GLY A 189 6.13 6.20 -5.28
N LYS A 190 6.53 5.47 -6.32
CA LYS A 190 6.38 3.99 -6.34
C LYS A 190 7.31 3.31 -5.36
N ARG A 191 8.44 3.95 -5.05
CA ARG A 191 9.47 3.51 -4.12
C ARG A 191 9.69 4.53 -3.01
N CYS A 192 8.74 5.42 -2.77
CA CYS A 192 8.90 6.51 -1.80
C CYS A 192 10.09 7.42 -2.12
N GLU A 193 10.41 7.57 -3.41
CA GLU A 193 11.57 8.31 -3.93
C GLU A 193 11.40 9.83 -3.89
N PHE A 194 10.17 10.33 -3.80
CA PHE A 194 9.86 11.76 -3.81
C PHE A 194 9.47 12.23 -2.42
N GLU A 195 10.09 13.29 -1.94
CA GLU A 195 9.60 13.99 -0.75
C GLU A 195 8.25 14.66 -1.07
N SER A 196 7.29 14.62 -0.13
CA SER A 196 5.95 15.22 -0.24
C SER A 196 6.00 16.75 -0.11
N LYS A 197 6.92 17.39 -0.83
CA LYS A 197 7.09 18.83 -0.91
C LYS A 197 6.12 19.42 -1.94
N PRO A 198 5.25 20.36 -1.55
CA PRO A 198 4.39 21.05 -2.50
C PRO A 198 5.22 21.89 -3.47
N CYS A 199 4.70 22.07 -4.67
CA CYS A 199 5.30 22.96 -5.65
C CYS A 199 4.94 24.41 -5.28
N LEU A 200 5.94 25.21 -4.93
CA LEU A 200 5.74 26.60 -4.51
C LEU A 200 5.50 27.55 -5.69
N ASN A 201 5.96 27.18 -6.89
CA ASN A 201 5.84 27.96 -8.11
C ASN A 201 4.99 27.22 -9.14
N TYR A 202 4.36 27.95 -10.05
CA TYR A 202 3.64 27.36 -11.19
C TYR A 202 4.62 26.86 -12.28
N PRO A 203 4.25 25.82 -13.05
CA PRO A 203 5.06 25.37 -14.18
C PRO A 203 5.09 26.42 -15.30
N PRO A 204 6.07 26.36 -16.22
CA PRO A 204 6.09 27.20 -17.42
C PRO A 204 4.75 27.16 -18.15
N MET A 205 4.30 28.32 -18.65
CA MET A 205 3.04 28.41 -19.40
C MET A 205 3.28 28.01 -20.86
N SER A 206 2.54 27.03 -21.34
CA SER A 206 2.50 26.66 -22.77
C SER A 206 1.78 27.73 -23.57
N LEU A 207 2.28 28.02 -24.78
CA LEU A 207 1.64 28.93 -25.72
C LEU A 207 0.26 28.43 -26.13
N ASN A 208 -0.66 29.38 -26.34
CA ASN A 208 -2.06 29.12 -26.69
C ASN A 208 -2.78 28.17 -25.73
N ALA A 209 -2.41 28.19 -24.45
CA ALA A 209 -3.03 27.38 -23.41
C ALA A 209 -3.36 28.21 -22.17
N ARG A 210 -4.30 27.71 -21.35
CA ARG A 210 -4.50 28.15 -19.97
C ARG A 210 -3.99 27.07 -19.02
N ARG A 211 -3.51 27.49 -17.85
CA ARG A 211 -3.16 26.58 -16.75
C ARG A 211 -4.10 26.73 -15.57
N THR A 212 -4.41 25.63 -14.91
CA THR A 212 -5.16 25.60 -13.66
C THR A 212 -4.43 24.65 -12.72
N CYS A 213 -3.78 25.19 -11.68
CA CYS A 213 -2.93 24.41 -10.80
C CYS A 213 -3.38 24.49 -9.33
N SER A 214 -3.15 23.41 -8.60
CA SER A 214 -3.03 23.34 -7.14
C SER A 214 -1.54 23.27 -6.74
N SER A 215 -1.24 23.02 -5.47
CA SER A 215 0.14 22.78 -5.01
C SER A 215 0.68 21.39 -5.38
N THR A 216 -0.18 20.47 -5.84
CA THR A 216 0.16 19.06 -6.10
C THR A 216 -0.11 18.61 -7.54
N SER A 217 -1.00 19.29 -8.24
CA SER A 217 -1.39 18.96 -9.62
C SER A 217 -1.62 20.22 -10.44
N CYS A 218 -1.33 20.16 -11.74
CA CYS A 218 -1.64 21.24 -12.67
C CYS A 218 -2.18 20.68 -13.97
N THR A 219 -3.21 21.34 -14.50
CA THR A 219 -3.84 21.01 -15.78
C THR A 219 -3.61 22.16 -16.75
N ILE A 220 -3.05 21.83 -17.91
CA ILE A 220 -2.86 22.72 -19.04
C ILE A 220 -3.93 22.39 -20.08
N THR A 221 -4.71 23.39 -20.48
CA THR A 221 -5.80 23.25 -21.45
C THR A 221 -5.56 24.17 -22.62
N CYS A 222 -5.47 23.63 -23.83
CA CYS A 222 -5.36 24.41 -25.05
C CYS A 222 -6.57 25.33 -25.22
N MET A 223 -6.32 26.52 -25.78
CA MET A 223 -7.37 27.45 -26.20
C MET A 223 -8.23 26.81 -27.30
N LYS A 224 -9.42 27.35 -27.53
CA LYS A 224 -10.32 26.86 -28.58
C LYS A 224 -9.59 26.84 -29.94
N GLY A 225 -9.75 25.76 -30.69
CA GLY A 225 -9.11 25.58 -32.00
C GLY A 225 -7.61 25.26 -31.93
N HIS A 226 -7.08 24.90 -30.76
CA HIS A 226 -5.69 24.47 -30.62
C HIS A 226 -5.60 23.09 -29.94
N GLN A 227 -4.55 22.34 -30.24
CA GLN A 227 -4.30 21.01 -29.70
C GLN A 227 -2.80 20.81 -29.45
N PHE A 228 -2.44 19.91 -28.55
CA PHE A 228 -1.07 19.43 -28.38
C PHE A 228 -0.65 18.56 -29.59
N PRO A 229 0.65 18.26 -29.78
CA PRO A 229 1.14 17.47 -30.91
C PRO A 229 0.56 16.05 -31.03
N ASP A 230 -0.07 15.54 -29.98
CA ASP A 230 -0.75 14.24 -29.97
C ASP A 230 -2.27 14.34 -30.20
N GLY A 231 -2.77 15.52 -30.58
CA GLY A 231 -4.20 15.80 -30.79
C GLY A 231 -5.02 16.00 -29.51
N SER A 232 -4.40 15.89 -28.33
CA SER A 232 -5.11 16.16 -27.08
C SER A 232 -5.25 17.67 -26.84
N THR A 233 -6.32 18.10 -26.17
CA THR A 233 -6.51 19.51 -25.76
C THR A 233 -6.17 19.75 -24.30
N ILE A 234 -5.88 18.69 -23.54
CA ILE A 234 -5.64 18.73 -22.10
C ILE A 234 -4.41 17.90 -21.77
N ALA A 235 -3.53 18.48 -20.96
CA ALA A 235 -2.33 17.87 -20.44
C ALA A 235 -2.25 18.06 -18.93
N ASN A 236 -1.80 17.03 -18.21
CA ASN A 236 -1.69 17.05 -16.75
C ASN A 236 -0.23 16.97 -16.31
N MET A 237 0.06 17.61 -15.19
CA MET A 237 1.34 17.62 -14.51
C MET A 237 1.12 17.36 -13.03
N ASN A 238 2.00 16.58 -12.42
CA ASN A 238 1.97 16.27 -10.99
C ASN A 238 3.23 16.82 -10.33
N CYS A 239 3.09 17.40 -9.15
CA CYS A 239 4.21 17.82 -8.34
C CYS A 239 4.85 16.58 -7.67
N LYS A 240 6.15 16.40 -7.86
CA LYS A 240 6.95 15.33 -7.27
C LYS A 240 8.24 15.93 -6.72
N GLY A 241 8.45 15.88 -5.41
CA GLY A 241 9.65 16.46 -4.79
C GLY A 241 9.83 17.96 -5.05
N GLY A 242 8.73 18.73 -5.09
CA GLY A 242 8.76 20.17 -5.41
C GLY A 242 9.00 20.51 -6.88
N SER A 243 9.10 19.51 -7.76
CA SER A 243 9.28 19.70 -9.20
C SER A 243 8.04 19.24 -9.97
N TRP A 244 7.66 20.00 -10.99
CA TRP A 244 6.54 19.62 -11.84
C TRP A 244 6.94 18.58 -12.87
N VAL A 245 6.23 17.45 -12.90
CA VAL A 245 6.51 16.35 -13.82
C VAL A 245 5.26 16.07 -14.67
N PRO A 246 5.36 16.07 -16.01
CA PRO A 246 4.27 15.66 -16.88
C PRO A 246 3.72 14.28 -16.53
N ALA A 247 2.40 14.11 -16.61
CA ALA A 247 1.75 12.81 -16.39
C ALA A 247 2.06 11.81 -17.52
N LYS A 248 2.36 12.32 -18.72
CA LYS A 248 2.74 11.56 -19.91
C LYS A 248 4.27 11.31 -19.89
N PRO A 249 4.75 10.06 -19.75
CA PRO A 249 6.18 9.75 -19.63
C PRO A 249 7.02 10.17 -20.83
N GLN A 250 6.40 10.27 -22.02
CA GLN A 250 7.06 10.67 -23.26
C GLN A 250 7.36 12.18 -23.32
N TRP A 251 6.80 12.98 -22.41
CA TRP A 251 6.99 14.42 -22.38
C TRP A 251 7.95 14.81 -21.26
N MET A 252 9.08 15.41 -21.63
CA MET A 252 10.01 16.03 -20.67
C MET A 252 9.43 17.31 -20.09
N SER A 253 8.66 18.04 -20.90
CA SER A 253 7.86 19.22 -20.54
C SER A 253 6.58 19.21 -21.38
N ILE A 254 5.56 19.96 -20.94
CA ILE A 254 4.33 20.10 -21.74
C ILE A 254 4.65 20.95 -22.98
N PRO A 255 4.43 20.44 -24.20
CA PRO A 255 4.65 21.20 -25.44
C PRO A 255 3.63 22.33 -25.57
N ASP A 256 3.86 23.21 -26.54
CA ASP A 256 2.92 24.27 -26.89
C ASP A 256 1.71 23.73 -27.65
N CYS A 257 0.58 24.46 -27.59
CA CYS A 257 -0.60 24.10 -28.36
C CYS A 257 -0.51 24.75 -29.76
N GLU A 258 -0.73 23.93 -30.78
CA GLU A 258 -0.72 24.32 -32.19
C GLU A 258 -2.15 24.54 -32.69
N ALA A 259 -2.34 25.50 -33.60
CA ALA A 259 -3.65 25.80 -34.16
C ALA A 259 -4.11 24.68 -35.10
N VAL A 260 -5.40 24.36 -35.06
CA VAL A 260 -6.02 23.32 -35.87
C VAL A 260 -7.15 23.92 -36.70
N CYS A 261 -7.08 23.67 -38.01
CA CYS A 261 -8.05 24.13 -38.99
C CYS A 261 -8.97 22.96 -39.38
N ASP A 262 -10.25 23.26 -39.56
CA ASP A 262 -11.26 22.33 -40.07
C ASP A 262 -12.10 23.02 -41.16
N PRO A 263 -11.96 22.64 -42.44
CA PRO A 263 -11.04 21.61 -42.96
C PRO A 263 -9.55 21.99 -42.81
N PRO A 264 -8.61 21.02 -42.91
CA PRO A 264 -7.18 21.30 -42.77
C PRO A 264 -6.64 22.08 -43.99
N CYS A 265 -5.60 22.87 -43.74
CA CYS A 265 -4.87 23.55 -44.80
C CYS A 265 -4.21 22.54 -45.74
N GLU A 266 -4.39 22.73 -47.04
CA GLU A 266 -3.81 21.90 -48.09
C GLU A 266 -2.46 22.45 -48.56
N ASN A 267 -1.76 21.66 -49.37
CA ASN A 267 -0.55 22.08 -50.11
C ASN A 267 0.55 22.71 -49.24
N GLY A 268 0.69 22.27 -47.98
CA GLY A 268 1.69 22.76 -47.04
C GLY A 268 1.35 24.10 -46.38
N GLY A 269 0.08 24.51 -46.39
CA GLY A 269 -0.38 25.67 -45.63
C GLY A 269 -0.25 25.46 -44.11
N GLU A 270 0.16 26.51 -43.41
CA GLU A 270 0.22 26.52 -41.95
C GLU A 270 -1.11 27.03 -41.38
N CYS A 271 -1.69 26.30 -40.44
CA CYS A 271 -2.92 26.73 -39.79
C CYS A 271 -2.60 27.81 -38.74
N LEU A 272 -3.29 28.94 -38.84
CA LEU A 272 -3.28 30.02 -37.87
C LEU A 272 -4.56 30.00 -37.03
N ALA A 273 -4.62 30.84 -36.00
CA ALA A 273 -5.81 31.02 -35.20
C ALA A 273 -7.04 31.40 -36.05
N LEU A 274 -8.24 31.00 -35.59
CA LEU A 274 -9.53 31.30 -36.22
C LEU A 274 -9.78 30.62 -37.58
N ASN A 275 -9.21 29.43 -37.80
CA ASN A 275 -9.44 28.63 -39.02
C ASN A 275 -8.92 29.32 -40.30
N VAL A 276 -7.78 30.02 -40.19
CA VAL A 276 -7.15 30.75 -41.28
C VAL A 276 -5.87 30.03 -41.70
N CYS A 277 -5.73 29.71 -42.98
CA CYS A 277 -4.51 29.10 -43.51
C CYS A 277 -3.54 30.16 -44.06
N GLN A 278 -2.29 30.10 -43.62
CA GLN A 278 -1.19 30.81 -44.26
C GLN A 278 -0.67 29.97 -45.42
N CYS A 279 -0.93 30.42 -46.64
CA CYS A 279 -0.55 29.68 -47.83
C CYS A 279 0.89 29.96 -48.29
N PRO A 280 1.59 28.95 -48.81
CA PRO A 280 2.84 29.16 -49.55
C PRO A 280 2.64 30.07 -50.76
N GLN A 281 3.73 30.65 -51.29
CA GLN A 281 3.64 31.65 -52.37
C GLN A 281 2.91 31.15 -53.63
N ASP A 282 2.89 29.85 -53.88
CA ASP A 282 2.29 29.24 -55.07
C ASP A 282 0.84 28.79 -54.88
N PHE A 283 0.23 29.00 -53.71
CA PHE A 283 -1.13 28.53 -53.42
C PHE A 283 -2.02 29.64 -52.87
N ARG A 284 -3.32 29.56 -53.16
CA ARG A 284 -4.35 30.54 -52.80
C ARG A 284 -5.63 29.81 -52.39
N GLY A 285 -6.56 30.58 -51.83
CA GLY A 285 -7.85 30.08 -51.32
C GLY A 285 -7.86 29.94 -49.80
N PRO A 286 -9.05 29.77 -49.20
CA PRO A 286 -9.20 29.69 -47.74
C PRO A 286 -8.44 28.52 -47.11
N GLN A 287 -8.16 27.46 -47.86
CA GLN A 287 -7.45 26.26 -47.42
C GLN A 287 -6.18 26.00 -48.25
N CYS A 288 -5.70 27.01 -48.99
CA CYS A 288 -4.57 26.85 -49.90
C CYS A 288 -4.79 25.77 -50.98
N GLN A 289 -6.05 25.52 -51.34
CA GLN A 289 -6.43 24.45 -52.25
C GLN A 289 -6.20 24.77 -53.74
N TYR A 290 -6.02 26.05 -54.09
CA TYR A 290 -5.88 26.49 -55.49
C TYR A 290 -4.44 26.86 -55.79
N ASN A 291 -3.88 26.34 -56.88
CA ASN A 291 -2.58 26.78 -57.37
C ASN A 291 -2.67 28.20 -57.96
N ALA A 292 -1.77 29.08 -57.57
CA ALA A 292 -1.76 30.50 -57.95
C ALA A 292 -1.63 30.69 -59.48
N ASP A 293 -0.95 29.77 -60.17
CA ASP A 293 -0.76 29.84 -61.63
C ASP A 293 -2.06 29.62 -62.42
N VAL A 294 -3.11 29.07 -61.78
CA VAL A 294 -4.44 28.95 -62.40
C VAL A 294 -4.95 30.31 -62.87
N CYS A 295 -4.74 31.35 -62.06
CA CYS A 295 -5.14 32.74 -62.34
C CYS A 295 -3.92 33.65 -62.62
N SER A 296 -2.88 33.12 -63.28
CA SER A 296 -1.71 33.93 -63.66
C SER A 296 -2.08 34.98 -64.72
N ALA A 297 -1.60 36.22 -64.54
CA ALA A 297 -1.74 37.29 -65.52
C ALA A 297 -1.13 36.95 -66.89
N GLN A 298 -0.18 36.02 -66.94
CA GLN A 298 0.39 35.50 -68.19
C GLN A 298 -0.66 34.79 -69.05
N LYS A 299 -1.72 34.24 -68.44
CA LYS A 299 -2.83 33.59 -69.15
C LYS A 299 -3.86 34.57 -69.72
N LEU A 300 -3.75 35.87 -69.41
CA LEU A 300 -4.62 36.90 -69.99
C LEU A 300 -4.34 37.15 -71.48
N GLN A 301 -3.22 36.64 -72.01
CA GLN A 301 -2.74 36.94 -73.38
C GLN A 301 -2.65 38.44 -73.67
N PHE A 302 -2.51 39.26 -72.62
CA PHE A 302 -2.40 40.71 -72.72
C PHE A 302 -0.97 41.08 -73.15
N ASN A 303 -0.85 41.88 -74.21
CA ASN A 303 0.42 42.24 -74.82
C ASN A 303 1.01 43.57 -74.28
N GLY A 304 0.41 44.13 -73.24
CA GLY A 304 0.89 45.32 -72.53
C GLY A 304 1.51 45.00 -71.17
N GLY A 305 2.13 46.00 -70.54
CA GLY A 305 2.55 45.88 -69.15
C GLY A 305 1.34 45.75 -68.23
N TYR A 306 1.40 44.83 -67.28
CA TYR A 306 0.38 44.65 -66.26
C TYR A 306 1.00 44.79 -64.86
N ASN A 307 0.21 45.28 -63.92
CA ASN A 307 0.54 45.32 -62.49
C ASN A 307 -0.58 44.56 -61.76
N CYS A 308 -0.20 43.60 -60.91
CA CYS A 308 -1.13 42.77 -60.15
C CYS A 308 -1.17 43.22 -58.70
#